data_AF-A0A2V9P2F2-F1
#
_entry.id   AF-A0A2V9P2F2-F1
#
_cell.length_a   1.000
_cell.length_b   1.000
_cell.length_c   1.000
_cell.angle_alpha   90.00
_cell.angle_beta   90.00
_cell.angle_gamma   90.00
#
_symmetry.space_group_name_H-M   'P 1'
#
loop_
_entity.id
_entity.type
_entity.pdbx_description
1 polymer ?
#
loop_
_entity_poly.entity_id
_entity_poly.type
_entity_poly.pdbx_seq_one_letter_code
_entity_poly.pdbx_strand_id
1 'polypeptide(L)'
;SSHVWISYSSYSALTPQTPGHVFEVTRTAPSRATWRSLDSPGGVPFPDFPATDIARDSNGDLYVSNDWGVLILANSSVSWVPAGTGLPMVEVAGLTIVPSARVLYAATHGRSAWKLRLP
;
A
#
# COMPACT_ATOMS: atom_id res chain seq x y z
N SER A 1 -13.87 17.74 -1.99
CA SER A 1 -12.43 17.52 -2.21
C SER A 1 -12.25 16.08 -2.66
N SER A 2 -11.31 15.81 -3.57
CA SER A 2 -10.98 14.42 -3.96
C SER A 2 -9.84 13.92 -3.08
N HIS A 3 -9.94 12.67 -2.64
CA HIS A 3 -8.96 12.03 -1.75
C HIS A 3 -8.47 10.75 -2.42
N VAL A 4 -7.16 10.58 -2.52
CA VAL A 4 -6.54 9.43 -3.17
C VAL A 4 -5.33 8.95 -2.37
N TRP A 5 -4.97 7.68 -2.57
CA TRP A 5 -3.73 7.10 -2.08
C TRP A 5 -2.86 6.75 -3.27
N ILE A 6 -1.57 7.03 -3.17
CA ILE A 6 -0.60 6.85 -4.25
C ILE A 6 0.57 6.03 -3.70
N SER A 7 0.98 5.02 -4.47
CA SER A 7 2.23 4.30 -4.27
C SER A 7 3.32 4.80 -5.22
N TYR A 8 4.58 4.65 -4.81
CA TYR A 8 5.76 4.91 -5.61
C TYR A 8 6.69 3.69 -5.58
N SER A 9 6.99 3.15 -6.77
CA SER A 9 7.64 1.86 -6.96
C SER A 9 9.16 1.93 -7.07
N SER A 10 9.81 2.85 -6.35
CA SER A 10 11.26 3.02 -6.36
C SER A 10 11.77 3.32 -4.96
N TYR A 11 13.10 3.48 -4.82
CA TYR A 11 13.77 3.67 -3.53
C TYR A 11 13.92 5.15 -3.16
N SER A 12 13.88 5.44 -1.86
CA SER A 12 14.10 6.80 -1.32
C SER A 12 15.47 7.37 -1.70
N ALA A 13 16.48 6.51 -1.86
CA ALA A 13 17.82 6.91 -2.28
C ALA A 13 17.86 7.59 -3.67
N LEU A 14 16.86 7.35 -4.54
CA LEU A 14 16.76 7.96 -5.87
C LEU A 14 16.00 9.30 -5.84
N THR A 15 15.32 9.62 -4.75
CA THR A 15 14.58 10.89 -4.55
C THR A 15 14.94 11.53 -3.20
N PRO A 16 16.22 11.82 -2.92
CA PRO A 16 16.68 12.17 -1.58
C PRO A 16 16.08 13.47 -1.01
N GLN A 17 15.59 14.37 -1.85
CA GLN A 17 14.95 15.62 -1.43
C GLN A 17 13.48 15.43 -1.01
N THR A 18 12.82 14.40 -1.54
CA THR A 18 11.40 14.12 -1.30
C THR A 18 11.17 12.61 -1.26
N PRO A 19 11.70 11.91 -0.25
CA PRO A 19 11.57 10.46 -0.15
C PRO A 19 10.12 10.06 0.19
N GLY A 20 9.80 8.80 -0.07
CA GLY A 20 8.55 8.18 0.36
C GLY A 20 7.98 7.22 -0.68
N HIS A 21 7.14 6.29 -0.21
CA HIS A 21 6.56 5.24 -1.03
C HIS A 21 5.04 5.29 -1.03
N VAL A 22 4.42 5.58 0.12
CA VAL A 22 2.96 5.57 0.27
C VAL A 22 2.51 6.96 0.67
N PHE A 23 1.58 7.54 -0.09
CA PHE A 23 1.10 8.89 0.12
C PHE A 23 -0.41 8.95 0.19
N GLU A 24 -0.92 9.70 1.16
CA GLU A 24 -2.29 10.16 1.21
C GLU A 24 -2.37 11.59 0.65
N VAL A 25 -3.27 11.80 -0.31
CA VAL A 25 -3.30 13.02 -1.11
C VAL A 25 -4.71 13.60 -1.12
N THR A 26 -4.82 14.87 -0.71
CA THR A 26 -6.05 15.64 -0.79
C THR A 26 -5.92 16.73 -1.85
N ARG A 27 -6.78 16.70 -2.88
CA ARG A 27 -6.85 17.78 -3.87
C ARG A 27 -7.53 19.01 -3.25
N THR A 28 -6.81 20.13 -3.22
CA THR A 28 -7.26 21.41 -2.63
C THR A 28 -7.63 22.45 -3.68
N ALA A 29 -7.14 22.33 -4.92
CA ALA A 29 -7.55 23.12 -6.09
C ALA A 29 -7.24 22.33 -7.38
N PRO A 30 -7.65 22.77 -8.60
CA PRO A 30 -7.41 22.02 -9.85
C PRO A 30 -5.96 21.57 -10.07
N SER A 31 -4.97 22.39 -9.70
CA SER A 31 -3.53 22.11 -9.81
C SER A 31 -2.82 22.07 -8.46
N ARG A 32 -3.55 21.90 -7.35
CA ARG A 32 -2.96 21.90 -5.99
C ARG A 32 -3.47 20.72 -5.18
N ALA A 33 -2.54 20.06 -4.50
CA ALA A 33 -2.82 18.99 -3.56
C ALA A 33 -1.90 19.10 -2.34
N THR A 34 -2.37 18.62 -1.19
CA THR A 34 -1.54 18.39 -0.01
C THR A 34 -1.21 16.91 0.06
N TRP A 35 0.06 16.61 0.33
CA TRP A 35 0.61 15.26 0.36
C TRP A 35 1.04 14.95 1.78
N ARG A 36 0.66 13.77 2.28
CA ARG A 36 1.11 13.23 3.55
C ARG A 36 1.74 11.87 3.28
N SER A 37 3.03 11.72 3.56
CA SER A 37 3.65 10.39 3.54
C SER A 37 3.06 9.53 4.66
N LEU A 38 2.79 8.27 4.33
CA LEU A 38 2.35 7.24 5.26
C LEU A 38 3.48 6.24 5.55
N ASP A 39 4.71 6.47 5.10
CA ASP A 39 5.82 5.55 5.33
C ASP A 39 6.13 5.41 6.82
N SER A 40 6.14 6.50 7.58
CA SER A 40 6.40 6.49 9.03
C SER A 40 5.31 7.24 9.79
N PRO A 41 4.09 6.68 9.95
CA PRO A 41 2.99 7.39 10.59
C PRO A 41 3.09 7.45 12.13
N GLY A 42 4.21 6.99 12.70
CA GLY A 42 4.50 7.02 14.14
C GLY A 42 4.80 5.66 14.77
N GLY A 43 4.68 4.56 14.01
CA GLY A 43 5.01 3.20 14.43
C GLY A 43 5.99 2.51 13.49
N VAL A 44 5.80 1.20 13.25
CA VAL A 44 6.65 0.43 12.33
C VAL A 44 6.52 1.02 10.92
N PRO A 45 7.63 1.44 10.30
CA PRO A 45 7.58 2.12 9.02
C PRO A 45 7.32 1.14 7.85
N PHE A 46 6.82 1.67 6.74
CA PHE A 46 6.93 1.01 5.45
C PHE A 46 8.42 0.92 5.09
N PRO A 47 8.93 -0.27 4.73
CA PRO A 47 10.34 -0.44 4.37
C PRO A 47 10.74 0.36 3.12
N ASP A 48 12.03 0.68 2.97
CA ASP A 48 12.59 1.32 1.76
C ASP A 48 12.73 0.30 0.62
N PHE A 49 11.61 -0.19 0.11
CA PHE A 49 11.48 -1.03 -1.08
C PHE A 49 10.34 -0.49 -1.96
N PRO A 50 10.34 -0.78 -3.28
CA PRO A 50 9.24 -0.42 -4.18
C PRO A 50 7.85 -0.73 -3.62
N ALA A 51 6.99 0.29 -3.50
CA ALA A 51 5.55 0.09 -3.33
C ALA A 51 4.93 -0.07 -4.73
N THR A 52 4.64 -1.30 -5.12
CA THR A 52 4.28 -1.67 -6.50
C THR A 52 2.81 -1.40 -6.82
N ASP A 53 1.92 -1.53 -5.83
CA ASP A 53 0.49 -1.24 -5.98
C ASP A 53 -0.15 -0.94 -4.62
N ILE A 54 -1.33 -0.33 -4.64
CA ILE A 54 -2.07 0.09 -3.46
C ILE A 54 -3.57 -0.17 -3.61
N ALA A 55 -4.15 -0.85 -2.63
CA ALA A 55 -5.58 -1.12 -2.58
C ALA A 55 -6.15 -0.74 -1.23
N ARG A 56 -7.21 0.08 -1.24
CA ARG A 56 -7.90 0.50 -0.03
C ARG A 56 -9.23 -0.21 0.13
N ASP A 57 -9.45 -0.75 1.31
CA ASP A 57 -10.69 -1.41 1.68
C ASP A 57 -11.77 -0.42 2.16
N SER A 58 -13.03 -0.86 2.14
CA SER A 58 -14.18 -0.07 2.59
C SER A 58 -14.14 0.26 4.09
N ASN A 59 -13.45 -0.55 4.91
CA ASN A 59 -13.26 -0.27 6.34
C ASN A 59 -12.15 0.76 6.60
N GLY A 60 -11.42 1.17 5.56
CA GLY A 60 -10.33 2.13 5.62
C GLY A 60 -8.93 1.53 5.67
N ASP A 61 -8.79 0.21 5.76
CA ASP A 61 -7.50 -0.48 5.72
C ASP A 61 -6.81 -0.24 4.37
N LEU A 62 -5.49 -0.02 4.43
CA LEU A 62 -4.67 0.25 3.26
C LEU A 62 -3.68 -0.90 3.06
N TYR A 63 -3.80 -1.60 1.93
CA TYR A 63 -2.92 -2.69 1.53
C TYR A 63 -1.95 -2.18 0.47
N VAL A 64 -0.66 -2.47 0.65
CA VAL A 64 0.40 -2.07 -0.28
C VAL A 64 1.26 -3.29 -0.61
N SER A 65 1.40 -3.58 -1.88
CA SER A 65 2.31 -4.62 -2.36
C SER A 65 3.73 -4.09 -2.56
N ASN A 66 4.70 -4.99 -2.46
CA ASN A 66 6.11 -4.73 -2.69
C ASN A 66 6.85 -5.99 -3.16
N ASP A 67 8.16 -5.89 -3.29
CA ASP A 67 9.06 -6.97 -3.74
C ASP A 67 9.10 -8.20 -2.80
N TRP A 68 8.49 -8.10 -1.62
CA TRP A 68 8.51 -9.13 -0.58
C TRP A 68 7.11 -9.63 -0.17
N GLY A 69 6.04 -9.05 -0.70
CA GLY A 69 4.67 -9.46 -0.41
C GLY A 69 3.71 -8.29 -0.28
N VAL A 70 2.83 -8.35 0.72
CA VAL A 70 1.80 -7.34 0.97
C VAL A 70 1.83 -6.90 2.43
N LEU A 71 1.95 -5.60 2.67
CA LEU A 71 1.79 -4.98 3.97
C LEU A 71 0.41 -4.32 4.09
N ILE A 72 -0.09 -4.21 5.32
CA ILE A 72 -1.31 -3.49 5.68
C ILE A 72 -0.97 -2.36 6.66
N LEU A 73 -1.57 -1.20 6.43
CA LEU A 73 -1.79 -0.17 7.44
C LEU A 73 -3.28 -0.20 7.78
N ALA A 74 -3.62 -0.86 8.88
CA ALA A 74 -5.01 -0.95 9.33
C ALA A 74 -5.57 0.43 9.68
N ASN A 75 -6.87 0.63 9.50
CA ASN A 75 -7.52 1.89 9.81
C ASN A 75 -7.25 2.28 11.27
N SER A 76 -6.80 3.52 11.51
CA SER A 76 -6.35 4.04 12.82
C SER A 76 -5.05 3.43 13.39
N SER A 77 -4.36 2.56 12.66
CA SER A 77 -3.00 2.12 13.02
C SER A 77 -1.94 3.14 12.59
N VAL A 78 -0.78 3.05 13.23
CA VAL A 78 0.44 3.81 12.87
C VAL A 78 1.59 2.89 12.46
N SER A 79 1.34 1.58 12.34
CA SER A 79 2.36 0.58 12.00
C SER A 79 1.96 -0.20 10.75
N TRP A 80 2.90 -0.32 9.83
CA TRP A 80 2.84 -1.28 8.73
C TRP A 80 3.21 -2.67 9.23
N VAL A 81 2.37 -3.65 8.90
CA VAL A 81 2.58 -5.06 9.28
C VAL A 81 2.25 -5.97 8.09
N PRO A 82 2.70 -7.23 8.06
CA PRO A 82 2.27 -8.18 7.04
C PRO A 82 0.74 -8.28 6.98
N ALA A 83 0.16 -8.25 5.78
CA ALA A 83 -1.29 -8.20 5.59
C ALA A 83 -2.05 -9.42 6.12
N GLY A 84 -1.37 -10.56 6.30
CA GLY A 84 -1.94 -11.76 6.87
C GLY A 84 -1.03 -12.96 6.70
N THR A 85 -1.55 -14.13 7.03
CA THR A 85 -0.90 -15.42 6.79
C THR A 85 -1.42 -16.03 5.47
N GLY A 86 -0.55 -16.73 4.74
CA GLY A 86 -0.94 -17.46 3.53
C GLY A 86 -0.67 -16.76 2.19
N LEU A 87 -0.16 -15.51 2.20
CA LEU A 87 0.46 -14.92 1.01
C LEU A 87 1.95 -15.33 0.94
N PRO A 88 2.49 -15.63 -0.24
CA PRO A 88 3.90 -15.95 -0.39
C PRO A 88 4.78 -14.71 -0.21
N MET A 89 5.99 -14.90 0.34
CA MET A 89 7.02 -13.85 0.33
C MET A 89 7.72 -13.82 -1.02
N VAL A 90 7.13 -13.12 -1.97
CA VAL A 90 7.65 -12.84 -3.31
C VAL A 90 7.16 -11.47 -3.75
N GLU A 91 7.74 -10.95 -4.82
CA GLU A 91 7.25 -9.76 -5.49
C GLU A 91 5.77 -9.89 -5.86
N VAL A 92 4.99 -8.90 -5.44
CA VAL A 92 3.58 -8.74 -5.79
C VAL A 92 3.47 -7.50 -6.67
N ALA A 93 3.02 -7.65 -7.91
CA ALA A 93 2.97 -6.57 -8.89
C ALA A 93 1.61 -5.85 -8.92
N GLY A 94 0.58 -6.42 -8.31
CA GLY A 94 -0.76 -5.83 -8.34
C GLY A 94 -1.70 -6.41 -7.31
N LEU A 95 -2.63 -5.57 -6.87
CA LEU A 95 -3.64 -5.84 -5.85
C LEU A 95 -5.03 -5.52 -6.41
N THR A 96 -6.02 -6.33 -6.04
CA THR A 96 -7.42 -6.02 -6.33
C THR A 96 -8.30 -6.49 -5.19
N ILE A 97 -9.06 -5.57 -4.59
CA ILE A 97 -10.07 -5.89 -3.59
C ILE A 97 -11.41 -6.12 -4.28
N VAL A 98 -12.09 -7.19 -3.89
CA VAL A 98 -13.50 -7.45 -4.20
C VAL A 98 -14.31 -7.20 -2.93
N PRO A 99 -14.89 -5.99 -2.74
CA PRO A 99 -15.47 -5.60 -1.44
C PRO A 99 -16.62 -6.50 -1.00
N SER A 100 -17.49 -6.89 -1.93
CA SER A 100 -18.64 -7.76 -1.68
C SER A 100 -18.25 -9.15 -1.18
N ALA A 101 -17.06 -9.63 -1.55
CA ALA A 101 -16.55 -10.95 -1.15
C ALA A 101 -15.64 -10.89 0.08
N ARG A 102 -15.21 -9.69 0.51
CA ARG A 102 -14.14 -9.50 1.51
C ARG A 102 -12.88 -10.27 1.13
N VAL A 103 -12.42 -10.10 -0.12
CA VAL A 103 -11.22 -10.78 -0.64
C VAL A 103 -10.29 -9.77 -1.29
N LEU A 104 -9.01 -9.86 -0.96
CA LEU A 104 -7.91 -9.24 -1.70
C LEU A 104 -7.25 -10.29 -2.59
N TYR A 105 -7.11 -10.02 -3.87
CA TYR A 105 -6.28 -10.78 -4.80
C TYR A 105 -4.91 -10.11 -4.94
N ALA A 106 -3.86 -10.92 -4.93
CA ALA A 106 -2.47 -10.50 -5.13
C ALA A 106 -1.88 -11.22 -6.35
N ALA A 107 -1.50 -10.45 -7.37
CA ALA A 107 -0.79 -10.96 -8.54
C ALA A 107 0.71 -11.01 -8.24
N THR A 108 1.29 -12.20 -8.21
CA THR A 108 2.71 -12.39 -7.86
C THR A 108 3.58 -12.65 -9.08
N HIS A 109 4.86 -12.28 -8.99
CA HIS A 109 5.84 -12.70 -9.98
C HIS A 109 6.24 -14.18 -9.75
N GLY A 110 5.98 -15.04 -10.75
CA GLY A 110 6.42 -16.44 -10.74
C GLY A 110 5.67 -17.39 -9.79
N ARG A 111 4.60 -16.95 -9.09
CA ARG A 111 3.79 -17.81 -8.20
C ARG A 111 2.27 -17.71 -8.43
N SER A 112 1.84 -17.26 -9.60
CA SER A 112 0.41 -17.12 -9.96
C SER A 112 -0.33 -16.04 -9.13
N ALA A 113 -1.67 -16.09 -9.09
CA ALA A 113 -2.48 -15.21 -8.26
C ALA A 113 -2.84 -15.87 -6.93
N TRP A 114 -2.78 -15.10 -5.85
CA TRP A 114 -3.13 -15.51 -4.50
C TRP A 114 -4.33 -14.71 -3.99
N LYS A 115 -4.99 -15.23 -2.97
CA LYS A 115 -6.09 -14.52 -2.31
C LYS A 115 -5.91 -14.50 -0.80
N LEU A 116 -6.30 -13.39 -0.19
CA LEU A 116 -6.38 -13.19 1.24
C LEU A 116 -7.84 -12.84 1.59
N ARG A 117 -8.41 -13.51 2.60
CA ARG A 117 -9.70 -13.11 3.16
C ARG A 117 -9.48 -11.89 4.06
N LEU A 118 -10.21 -10.82 3.78
CA LEU A 118 -10.21 -9.62 4.60
C LEU A 118 -11.05 -9.84 5.87
N PRO A 119 -10.76 -9.13 6.98
CA PRO A 119 -11.56 -9.18 8.21
C PRO A 119 -13.04 -8.88 7.98
#